data_AF-A0A843K1R9-F1
#
_entry.id   AF-A0A843K1R9-F1
#
_cell.length_a   1.000
_cell.length_b   1.000
_cell.length_c   1.000
_cell.angle_alpha   90.00
_cell.angle_beta   90.00
_cell.angle_gamma   90.00
#
_symmetry.space_group_name_H-M   'P 1'
#
loop_
_entity.id
_entity.type
_entity.pdbx_description
1 polymer ?
#
loop_
_entity_poly.entity_id
_entity_poly.type
_entity_poly.pdbx_seq_one_letter_code
_entity_poly.pdbx_strand_id
1 'polypeptide(L)' 'MKKNWLEIGISSGLVFLMIVLILGAQMALPAELRPSGFALIVLLFMVAMGLAGLKLVDMK' A
#
# COMPACT_ATOMS: atom_id res chain seq x y z
N MET A 1 -6.19 18.05 15.67
CA MET A 1 -4.81 17.53 15.72
C MET A 1 -4.74 16.00 15.65
N LYS A 2 -5.44 15.20 16.47
CA LYS A 2 -5.37 13.72 16.43
C LYS A 2 -5.70 13.07 15.06
N LYS A 3 -6.63 13.66 14.29
CA LYS A 3 -7.05 13.12 12.97
C LYS A 3 -5.92 13.18 11.92
N ASN A 4 -5.22 14.30 11.81
CA ASN A 4 -4.10 14.44 10.86
C ASN A 4 -2.98 13.43 11.15
N TRP A 5 -2.71 13.14 12.43
CA TRP A 5 -1.73 12.12 12.81
C TRP A 5 -2.17 10.70 12.42
N LEU A 6 -3.48 10.41 12.48
CA LEU A 6 -4.04 9.12 12.02
C LEU A 6 -3.94 8.97 10.50
N GLU A 7 -4.25 10.04 9.74
CA GLU A 7 -4.13 10.07 8.28
C GLU A 7 -2.66 9.90 7.84
N ILE A 8 -1.72 10.57 8.51
CA ILE A 8 -0.28 10.40 8.29
C ILE A 8 0.15 8.98 8.65
N GLY A 9 -0.30 8.42 9.78
CA GLY A 9 0.04 7.06 10.19
C GLY A 9 -0.46 6.00 9.21
N ILE A 10 -1.70 6.14 8.73
CA ILE A 10 -2.30 5.20 7.77
C ILE A 10 -1.62 5.32 6.40
N SER A 11 -1.40 6.53 5.89
CA SER A 11 -0.73 6.73 4.59
C SER A 11 0.73 6.25 4.60
N SER A 12 1.51 6.64 5.62
CA SER A 12 2.91 6.20 5.75
C SER A 12 3.03 4.70 6.00
N GLY A 13 2.15 4.12 6.82
CA GLY A 13 2.11 2.67 7.08
C GLY A 13 1.74 1.86 5.85
N LEU A 14 0.78 2.34 5.05
CA LEU A 14 0.42 1.76 3.76
C LEU A 14 1.62 1.75 2.82
N VAL A 15 2.29 2.90 2.62
CA VAL A 15 3.47 2.98 1.74
C VAL A 15 4.59 2.04 2.22
N PHE A 16 4.83 1.98 3.53
CA PHE A 16 5.81 1.04 4.09
C PHE A 16 5.47 -0.41 3.76
N LEU A 17 4.20 -0.81 3.91
CA LEU A 17 3.72 -2.14 3.57
C LEU A 17 3.89 -2.45 2.07
N MET A 18 3.64 -1.47 1.19
CA MET A 18 3.90 -1.61 -0.25
C MET A 18 5.37 -1.92 -0.53
N ILE A 19 6.30 -1.19 0.10
CA ILE A 19 7.74 -1.39 -0.08
C ILE A 19 8.15 -2.79 0.37
N VAL A 20 7.67 -3.25 1.53
CA VAL A 20 7.95 -4.61 2.03
C VAL A 20 7.45 -5.67 1.06
N LEU A 21 6.24 -5.52 0.52
CA LEU A 21 5.69 -6.45 -0.47
C LEU A 21 6.51 -6.44 -1.77
N ILE A 22 6.93 -5.27 -2.26
CA ILE A 22 7.76 -5.14 -3.46
C ILE A 22 9.12 -5.84 -3.26
N LEU A 23 9.76 -5.64 -2.10
CA LEU A 23 11.02 -6.30 -1.77
C LEU A 23 10.84 -7.82 -1.63
N GLY A 24 9.79 -8.27 -0.94
CA GLY A 24 9.46 -9.68 -0.80
C GLY A 24 9.21 -10.35 -2.14
N ALA A 25 8.46 -9.71 -3.03
CA ALA A 25 8.22 -10.20 -4.38
C ALA A 25 9.49 -10.29 -5.22
N GLN A 26 10.40 -9.32 -5.11
CA GLN A 26 11.69 -9.39 -5.80
C GLN A 26 12.58 -10.54 -5.32
N MET A 27 12.51 -10.88 -4.03
CA MET A 27 13.26 -12.00 -3.44
C MET A 27 12.63 -13.37 -3.74
N ALA A 28 11.29 -13.45 -3.80
CA ALA A 28 10.58 -14.72 -3.94
C ALA A 28 10.20 -15.10 -5.38
N LEU A 29 9.99 -14.12 -6.28
CA LEU A 29 9.56 -14.42 -7.65
C LEU A 29 10.75 -14.56 -8.63
N PRO A 30 10.63 -15.48 -9.60
CA PRO A 30 11.58 -15.60 -10.70
C PRO A 30 11.56 -14.33 -11.56
N ALA A 31 12.69 -14.01 -12.18
CA ALA A 31 12.93 -12.73 -12.86
C ALA A 31 11.85 -12.36 -13.90
N GLU A 32 11.29 -13.35 -14.59
CA GLU A 32 10.23 -13.20 -15.58
C GLU A 32 8.91 -12.68 -14.99
N LEU A 33 8.59 -13.05 -13.74
CA LEU A 33 7.33 -12.72 -13.07
C LEU A 33 7.44 -11.49 -12.16
N ARG A 34 8.64 -10.93 -11.96
CA ARG A 34 8.82 -9.71 -11.15
C ARG A 34 8.06 -8.50 -11.69
N PRO A 35 7.98 -8.23 -13.01
CA PRO A 35 7.25 -7.07 -13.53
C PRO A 35 5.74 -7.17 -13.28
N SER A 36 5.17 -8.36 -13.52
CA SER A 36 3.74 -8.61 -13.26
C SER A 36 3.44 -8.60 -11.77
N GLY A 37 4.32 -9.18 -10.94
CA GLY A 37 4.21 -9.12 -9.48
C GLY A 37 4.24 -7.68 -8.95
N PHE A 38 5.13 -6.83 -9.46
CA PHE A 38 5.19 -5.42 -9.12
C PHE A 38 3.89 -4.69 -9.49
N ALA A 39 3.40 -4.87 -10.72
CA ALA A 39 2.15 -4.27 -11.17
C ALA A 39 0.95 -4.68 -10.29
N LEU A 40 0.90 -5.95 -9.88
CA LEU A 40 -0.16 -6.49 -9.02
C LEU A 40 -0.11 -5.87 -7.62
N ILE A 41 1.09 -5.72 -7.04
CA ILE A 41 1.27 -5.08 -5.73
C ILE A 41 0.84 -3.61 -5.77
N VAL A 42 1.23 -2.87 -6.81
CA VAL A 42 0.82 -1.46 -6.99
C VAL A 42 -0.69 -1.35 -7.16
N LEU A 43 -1.31 -2.26 -7.91
CA LEU A 43 -2.77 -2.28 -8.10
C LEU A 43 -3.51 -2.55 -6.77
N LEU A 44 -3.06 -3.53 -5.98
CA LEU A 44 -3.59 -3.79 -4.65
C LEU A 44 -3.40 -2.59 -3.73
N PHE A 45 -2.25 -1.92 -3.82
CA PHE A 45 -1.95 -0.73 -3.05
C PHE A 45 -2.90 0.43 -3.36
N MET A 46 -3.17 0.70 -4.64
CA MET A 46 -4.13 1.72 -5.07
C MET A 46 -5.53 1.46 -4.50
N VAL A 47 -6.00 0.21 -4.55
CA VAL A 47 -7.29 -0.17 -3.97
C VAL A 47 -7.30 0.03 -2.46
N ALA A 48 -6.26 -0.41 -1.76
CA ALA A 48 -6.14 -0.26 -0.31
C ALA A 48 -6.12 1.22 0.12
N MET A 49 -5.38 2.08 -0.59
CA MET A 49 -5.36 3.53 -0.36
C MET A 49 -6.72 4.16 -0.62
N GLY A 50 -7.42 3.78 -1.68
CA GLY A 50 -8.77 4.24 -1.97
C GLY A 50 -9.76 3.89 -0.84
N LEU A 51 -9.75 2.65 -0.37
CA LEU A 51 -10.59 2.19 0.74
C LEU A 51 -10.23 2.87 2.06
N ALA A 52 -8.93 3.03 2.36
CA ALA A 52 -8.48 3.74 3.55
C ALA A 52 -8.92 5.21 3.51
N GLY A 53 -8.84 5.86 2.35
CA GLY A 53 -9.37 7.21 2.12
C GLY A 53 -10.87 7.31 2.39
N LEU A 54 -11.67 6.37 1.86
CA LEU A 54 -13.12 6.33 2.11
C LEU A 54 -13.44 6.17 3.61
N LYS A 55 -12.74 5.28 4.32
CA LYS A 55 -12.91 5.13 5.77
C LYS A 55 -12.52 6.38 6.56
N LEU A 56 -11.48 7.10 6.15
CA LEU A 56 -11.07 8.34 6.80
C LEU A 56 -12.08 9.48 6.60
N VAL A 57 -12.80 9.47 5.47
CA VAL A 57 -13.93 10.36 5.20
C VAL A 57 -15.16 9.97 6.03
N ASP A 58 -15.47 8.68 6.17
CA ASP A 58 -16.58 8.19 7.00
C ASP A 58 -16.38 8.48 8.50
N MET A 59 -15.12 8.47 8.96
CA MET A 59 -14.73 8.90 10.30
C MET A 59 -14.71 10.44 10.48
N LYS A 60 -15.30 11.21 9.57
CA LYS A 60 -15.37 12.69 9.62
C LYS A 60 -16.74 13.15 10.08
#